data_AF-A0A4Z0J8A0-F1
#
_entry.id   AF-A0A4Z0J8A0-F1
#
_cell.length_a   1.000
_cell.length_b   1.000
_cell.length_c   1.000
_cell.angle_alpha   90.00
_cell.angle_beta   90.00
_cell.angle_gamma   90.00
#
_symmetry.space_group_name_H-M   'P 1'
#
loop_
_entity.id
_entity.type
_entity.pdbx_description
1 polymer ?
#
loop_
_entity_poly.entity_id
_entity_poly.type
_entity_poly.pdbx_seq_one_letter_code
_entity_poly.pdbx_strand_id
1 'polypeptide(L)'
;MHSRRIFQQILLSLCTIIAVFALGLVADSKKVVAEAAETYRFEMNVYMVSDEDADNKVDIYLNDPRLVAPLDSKYINGNTANNYLHNMMKDVFKDGKNVYDELNVFFDYSNNIITSSEAVERLIDIFSLDDYSIITSKLVEDKAEAFLLTFPNSSVDMEKTRAEAQKVVIPEKVTRSDENEYSDYLLPDFYIYIKKNNYKMTIKYVLPDGSKAASDTVVAGYEGKASADIESPAVEGYVPDKKVVTVSFNNDKQDNITTVHYVKSGSQTTSPSVNDSASLTADKQATITVGQKVSADTFNAHATDRAGNTIPVNVDTSQADLTKPGTYDVILKADNGKSMTVKLTVNAAEANTETVAAKKSAIYGLKTLYLYQKPTFKQSQRIVKYAKAKRSQRPMFVVTGYARSNVGLLRYQVKDVNHNSKTAGKTGYITARTDFVGPVYYQKVAKRIKVLSKSGINVYKNLNLTGKVKNVKQGKTLKVIAIKHHNLTTRFVLQNGQYITANKKLVMAVK
;
A
#
# COMPACT_ATOMS: atom_id res chain seq x y z
N MET A 1 -13.25 -28.50 -6.73
CA MET A 1 -14.17 -29.55 -6.21
C MET A 1 -13.58 -30.41 -5.08
N HIS A 2 -12.27 -30.72 -5.07
CA HIS A 2 -11.66 -31.54 -4.00
C HIS A 2 -11.41 -30.78 -2.67
N SER A 3 -11.26 -29.46 -2.70
CA SER A 3 -11.15 -28.63 -1.49
C SER A 3 -12.50 -28.47 -0.76
N ARG A 4 -13.65 -28.45 -1.46
CA ARG A 4 -14.99 -28.30 -0.84
C ARG A 4 -15.35 -29.42 0.16
N ARG A 5 -14.91 -30.66 -0.06
CA ARG A 5 -15.25 -31.81 0.81
C ARG A 5 -14.42 -31.91 2.09
N ILE A 6 -13.19 -31.41 2.06
CA ILE A 6 -12.31 -31.38 3.25
C ILE A 6 -12.75 -30.25 4.19
N PHE A 7 -13.25 -29.13 3.64
CA PHE A 7 -13.78 -28.00 4.41
C PHE A 7 -15.12 -28.29 5.11
N GLN A 8 -16.01 -29.11 4.51
CA GLN A 8 -17.26 -29.51 5.15
C GLN A 8 -17.09 -30.51 6.30
N GLN A 9 -16.05 -31.36 6.28
CA GLN A 9 -15.85 -32.40 7.31
C GLN A 9 -15.17 -31.91 8.59
N ILE A 10 -14.42 -30.80 8.54
CA ILE A 10 -13.71 -30.24 9.70
C ILE A 10 -14.63 -29.33 10.55
N LEU A 11 -15.71 -28.81 9.95
CA LEU A 11 -16.68 -27.92 10.59
C LEU A 11 -17.75 -28.63 11.45
N LEU A 12 -17.75 -29.96 11.48
CA LEU A 12 -18.84 -30.79 12.01
C LEU A 12 -18.92 -30.89 13.54
N SER A 13 -17.96 -30.36 14.30
CA SER A 13 -17.88 -30.58 15.76
C SER A 13 -18.05 -29.34 16.65
N LEU A 14 -18.45 -28.18 16.13
CA LEU A 14 -18.11 -26.90 16.79
C LEU A 14 -19.26 -26.03 17.29
N CYS A 15 -20.54 -26.35 17.10
CA CYS A 15 -21.64 -25.49 17.61
C CYS A 15 -22.37 -26.11 18.79
N THR A 16 -21.87 -25.94 20.02
CA THR A 16 -22.68 -26.16 21.22
C THR A 16 -23.39 -24.89 21.70
N ILE A 17 -22.84 -23.68 21.57
CA ILE A 17 -23.54 -22.50 22.15
C ILE A 17 -24.77 -22.05 21.35
N ILE A 18 -24.80 -22.22 20.03
CA ILE A 18 -26.00 -21.90 19.25
C ILE A 18 -26.92 -23.13 19.13
N ALA A 19 -26.36 -24.34 18.98
CA ALA A 19 -27.18 -25.54 18.78
C ALA A 19 -27.75 -26.14 20.09
N VAL A 20 -27.09 -25.99 21.24
CA VAL A 20 -27.66 -26.45 22.54
C VAL A 20 -28.92 -25.66 22.89
N PHE A 21 -29.02 -24.40 22.46
CA PHE A 21 -30.20 -23.57 22.73
C PHE A 21 -31.26 -23.64 21.62
N ALA A 22 -30.88 -23.93 20.37
CA ALA A 22 -31.87 -24.26 19.32
C ALA A 22 -32.57 -25.62 19.57
N LEU A 23 -31.91 -26.57 20.25
CA LEU A 23 -32.47 -27.90 20.58
C LEU A 23 -33.12 -27.97 21.98
N GLY A 24 -33.05 -26.90 22.78
CA GLY A 24 -33.61 -26.82 24.13
C GLY A 24 -34.96 -26.12 24.22
N LEU A 25 -35.87 -26.30 23.25
CA LEU A 25 -37.20 -25.68 23.28
C LEU A 25 -38.32 -26.72 23.42
N VAL A 26 -38.46 -27.25 24.63
CA VAL A 26 -39.77 -27.61 25.17
C VAL A 26 -39.82 -27.03 26.58
N ALA A 27 -40.31 -25.79 26.71
CA ALA A 27 -40.59 -25.19 28.01
C ALA A 27 -42.06 -24.82 28.10
N ASP A 28 -42.68 -25.45 29.10
CA ASP A 28 -44.07 -25.45 29.51
C ASP A 28 -44.56 -24.04 29.88
N SER A 29 -45.67 -23.61 29.29
CA SER A 29 -46.20 -22.25 29.47
C SER A 29 -47.04 -22.14 30.75
N LYS A 30 -46.61 -21.32 31.73
CA LYS A 30 -47.50 -20.79 32.78
C LYS A 30 -47.60 -19.26 32.73
N LYS A 31 -48.78 -18.85 32.25
CA LYS A 31 -49.47 -17.55 32.16
C LYS A 31 -49.03 -16.39 33.07
N VAL A 32 -48.93 -15.22 32.42
CA VAL A 32 -49.60 -13.97 32.83
C VAL A 32 -50.41 -13.47 31.62
N VAL A 33 -51.69 -13.15 31.82
CA VAL A 33 -52.65 -12.82 30.75
C VAL A 33 -52.53 -11.33 30.39
N ALA A 34 -51.70 -11.04 29.39
CA ALA A 34 -51.92 -9.91 28.49
C ALA A 34 -52.65 -10.46 27.25
N GLU A 35 -53.50 -9.64 26.63
CA GLU A 35 -54.19 -9.97 25.37
C GLU A 35 -53.14 -10.46 24.36
N ALA A 36 -53.15 -11.75 24.03
CA ALA A 36 -52.07 -12.37 23.27
C ALA A 36 -52.08 -11.79 21.86
N ALA A 37 -51.09 -10.94 21.56
CA ALA A 37 -50.88 -10.46 20.20
C ALA A 37 -50.77 -11.67 19.27
N GLU A 38 -51.48 -11.61 18.14
CA GLU A 38 -51.41 -12.65 17.12
C GLU A 38 -49.95 -12.81 16.68
N THR A 39 -49.42 -14.03 16.69
CA THR A 39 -48.02 -14.31 16.32
C THR A 39 -47.94 -15.04 14.99
N TYR A 40 -46.89 -14.75 14.23
CA TYR A 40 -46.61 -15.34 12.92
C TYR A 40 -45.15 -15.79 12.86
N ARG A 41 -44.86 -16.85 12.11
CA ARG A 41 -43.48 -17.33 11.91
C ARG A 41 -42.81 -16.59 10.77
N PHE A 42 -41.72 -15.91 11.09
CA PHE A 42 -40.87 -15.21 10.12
C PHE A 42 -39.61 -16.03 9.87
N GLU A 43 -39.13 -16.03 8.64
CA GLU A 43 -37.90 -16.68 8.22
C GLU A 43 -36.94 -15.67 7.62
N MET A 44 -35.66 -15.72 8.02
CA MET A 44 -34.59 -14.90 7.47
C MET A 44 -33.34 -15.74 7.30
N ASN A 45 -32.70 -15.66 6.13
CA ASN A 45 -31.38 -16.25 5.96
C ASN A 45 -30.30 -15.29 6.45
N VAL A 46 -29.29 -15.80 7.14
CA VAL A 46 -28.15 -14.99 7.62
C VAL A 46 -26.83 -15.52 7.06
N TYR A 47 -26.08 -14.65 6.38
CA TYR A 47 -24.82 -14.99 5.72
C TYR A 47 -23.68 -14.07 6.15
N MET A 48 -22.47 -14.64 6.23
CA MET A 48 -21.23 -13.87 6.12
C MET A 48 -20.83 -13.76 4.66
N VAL A 49 -20.46 -12.55 4.23
CA VAL A 49 -20.00 -12.28 2.86
C VAL A 49 -18.70 -11.50 2.88
N SER A 50 -17.77 -11.87 2.00
CA SER A 50 -16.54 -11.11 1.83
C SER A 50 -16.75 -9.96 0.85
N ASP A 51 -16.20 -8.78 1.14
CA ASP A 51 -16.19 -7.67 0.19
C ASP A 51 -15.43 -7.99 -1.11
N GLU A 52 -14.49 -8.94 -1.08
CA GLU A 52 -13.72 -9.38 -2.26
C GLU A 52 -14.50 -10.38 -3.14
N ASP A 53 -15.52 -11.05 -2.58
CA ASP A 53 -16.31 -12.10 -3.23
C ASP A 53 -17.71 -12.19 -2.59
N ALA A 54 -18.58 -11.25 -2.97
CA ALA A 54 -19.93 -11.15 -2.42
C ALA A 54 -20.85 -12.33 -2.83
N ASP A 55 -20.47 -13.09 -3.87
CA ASP A 55 -21.20 -14.27 -4.33
C ASP A 55 -20.88 -15.50 -3.46
N ASN A 56 -19.76 -15.47 -2.72
CA ASN A 56 -19.38 -16.53 -1.78
C ASN A 56 -20.01 -16.30 -0.41
N LYS A 57 -21.30 -16.61 -0.31
CA LYS A 57 -22.07 -16.60 0.95
C LYS A 57 -21.66 -17.79 1.84
N VAL A 58 -21.35 -17.51 3.10
CA VAL A 58 -21.09 -18.52 4.13
C VAL A 58 -22.17 -18.46 5.19
N ASP A 59 -22.86 -19.57 5.39
CA ASP A 59 -23.94 -19.69 6.38
C ASP A 59 -23.37 -19.61 7.79
N ILE A 60 -23.98 -18.79 8.66
CA ILE A 60 -23.50 -18.63 10.03
C ILE A 60 -23.76 -19.86 10.92
N TYR A 61 -24.69 -20.74 10.52
CA TYR A 61 -25.07 -21.96 11.25
C TYR A 61 -24.58 -23.26 10.57
N LEU A 62 -23.68 -23.14 9.59
CA LEU A 62 -22.89 -24.23 9.00
C LEU A 62 -23.65 -25.42 8.37
N ASN A 63 -24.98 -25.39 8.28
CA ASN A 63 -25.80 -26.40 7.57
C ASN A 63 -27.18 -25.87 7.13
N ASP A 64 -27.69 -24.82 7.78
CA ASP A 64 -28.94 -24.17 7.40
C ASP A 64 -28.86 -22.67 7.67
N PRO A 65 -28.91 -21.79 6.67
CA PRO A 65 -28.85 -20.35 6.89
C PRO A 65 -30.15 -19.80 7.50
N ARG A 66 -31.24 -20.58 7.53
CA ARG A 66 -32.57 -20.13 7.92
C ARG A 66 -32.67 -19.94 9.43
N LEU A 67 -33.00 -18.71 9.82
CA LEU A 67 -33.47 -18.36 11.15
C LEU A 67 -34.99 -18.24 11.09
N VAL A 68 -35.72 -19.09 11.83
CA VAL A 68 -37.19 -19.08 11.88
C VAL A 68 -37.65 -18.83 13.31
N ALA A 69 -38.48 -17.81 13.54
CA ALA A 69 -39.01 -17.52 14.87
C ALA A 69 -40.42 -16.90 14.84
N PRO A 70 -41.25 -17.14 15.88
CA PRO A 70 -42.54 -16.48 16.02
C PRO A 70 -42.37 -15.02 16.49
N LEU A 71 -42.98 -14.07 15.78
CA LEU A 71 -43.00 -12.65 16.14
C LEU A 71 -44.44 -12.11 16.17
N ASP A 72 -44.66 -11.04 16.93
CA ASP A 72 -45.96 -10.32 16.99
C ASP A 72 -46.41 -9.82 15.62
N SER A 73 -47.72 -9.76 15.40
CA SER A 73 -48.37 -9.22 14.18
C SER A 73 -47.94 -7.79 13.82
N LYS A 74 -47.45 -6.99 14.77
CA LYS A 74 -46.88 -5.66 14.51
C LYS A 74 -45.70 -5.70 13.52
N TYR A 75 -45.00 -6.83 13.42
CA TYR A 75 -43.89 -7.03 12.49
C TYR A 75 -44.34 -7.34 11.05
N ILE A 76 -45.63 -7.47 10.75
CA ILE A 76 -46.10 -7.69 9.36
C ILE A 76 -45.89 -6.45 8.48
N ASN A 77 -45.98 -5.25 9.06
CA ASN A 77 -45.93 -3.99 8.32
C ASN A 77 -44.50 -3.49 8.05
N GLY A 78 -43.50 -4.30 8.36
CA GLY A 78 -42.09 -3.97 8.20
C GLY A 78 -41.45 -3.38 9.46
N ASN A 79 -40.13 -3.57 9.55
CA ASN A 79 -39.26 -3.07 10.62
C ASN A 79 -37.80 -3.07 10.14
N THR A 80 -36.85 -2.62 10.94
CA THR A 80 -35.43 -2.76 10.59
C THR A 80 -35.01 -4.22 10.65
N ALA A 81 -34.10 -4.65 9.77
CA ALA A 81 -33.50 -5.98 9.81
C ALA A 81 -32.89 -6.29 11.19
N ASN A 82 -32.32 -5.28 11.85
CA ASN A 82 -31.83 -5.34 13.23
C ASN A 82 -32.90 -5.80 14.22
N ASN A 83 -34.10 -5.24 14.12
CA ASN A 83 -35.18 -5.57 15.05
C ASN A 83 -35.74 -6.95 14.77
N TYR A 84 -35.85 -7.39 13.51
CA TYR A 84 -36.17 -8.78 13.21
C TYR A 84 -35.11 -9.71 13.80
N LEU A 85 -33.84 -9.53 13.45
CA LEU A 85 -32.73 -10.35 13.93
C LEU A 85 -32.71 -10.47 15.46
N HIS A 86 -32.81 -9.32 16.15
CA HIS A 86 -32.80 -9.28 17.61
C HIS A 86 -34.00 -10.02 18.20
N ASN A 87 -35.23 -9.79 17.71
CA ASN A 87 -36.42 -10.43 18.28
C ASN A 87 -36.51 -11.91 17.93
N MET A 88 -35.98 -12.32 16.78
CA MET A 88 -35.86 -13.73 16.39
C MET A 88 -34.82 -14.48 17.24
N MET A 89 -33.90 -13.76 17.89
CA MET A 89 -32.83 -14.31 18.74
C MET A 89 -32.84 -13.73 20.16
N LYS A 90 -33.98 -13.23 20.63
CA LYS A 90 -34.10 -12.50 21.92
C LYS A 90 -33.77 -13.36 23.14
N ASP A 91 -33.95 -14.67 23.02
CA ASP A 91 -33.64 -15.63 24.09
C ASP A 91 -32.14 -16.00 24.11
N VAL A 92 -31.39 -15.58 23.10
CA VAL A 92 -29.94 -15.81 22.97
C VAL A 92 -29.16 -14.55 23.31
N PHE A 93 -29.60 -13.38 22.85
CA PHE A 93 -28.88 -12.12 23.00
C PHE A 93 -29.59 -11.14 23.92
N LYS A 94 -28.81 -10.43 24.73
CA LYS A 94 -29.31 -9.30 25.53
C LYS A 94 -29.85 -8.17 24.64
N ASP A 95 -30.69 -7.32 25.20
CA ASP A 95 -31.29 -6.17 24.52
C ASP A 95 -30.25 -5.34 23.76
N GLY A 96 -30.51 -5.11 22.47
CA GLY A 96 -29.63 -4.32 21.59
C GLY A 96 -28.36 -5.05 21.12
N LYS A 97 -28.23 -6.36 21.40
CA LYS A 97 -27.14 -7.22 20.90
C LYS A 97 -27.66 -8.19 19.85
N ASN A 98 -26.76 -8.59 18.95
CA ASN A 98 -27.03 -9.50 17.85
C ASN A 98 -25.83 -10.39 17.53
N VAL A 99 -26.04 -11.37 16.65
CA VAL A 99 -25.01 -12.31 16.19
C VAL A 99 -23.77 -11.63 15.57
N TYR A 100 -23.92 -10.46 14.94
CA TYR A 100 -22.76 -9.74 14.40
C TYR A 100 -21.89 -9.11 15.51
N ASP A 101 -22.43 -8.85 16.72
CA ASP A 101 -21.65 -8.38 17.86
C ASP A 101 -20.79 -9.52 18.43
N GLU A 102 -21.37 -10.72 18.52
CA GLU A 102 -20.66 -11.96 18.87
C GLU A 102 -19.50 -12.21 17.89
N LEU A 103 -19.78 -12.18 16.59
CA LEU A 103 -18.75 -12.40 15.56
C LEU A 103 -17.63 -11.36 15.67
N ASN A 104 -17.97 -10.09 15.91
CA ASN A 104 -16.94 -9.06 16.08
C ASN A 104 -16.02 -9.34 17.27
N VAL A 105 -16.52 -9.95 18.37
CA VAL A 105 -15.66 -10.36 19.49
C VAL A 105 -14.65 -11.41 19.07
N PHE A 106 -15.08 -12.47 18.36
CA PHE A 106 -14.16 -13.50 17.88
C PHE A 106 -13.11 -12.93 16.92
N PHE A 107 -13.53 -12.09 15.97
CA PHE A 107 -12.60 -11.45 15.04
C PHE A 107 -11.66 -10.45 15.74
N ASP A 108 -12.12 -9.68 16.73
CA ASP A 108 -11.24 -8.79 17.50
C ASP A 108 -10.20 -9.60 18.29
N TYR A 109 -10.58 -10.74 18.89
CA TYR A 109 -9.64 -11.67 19.52
C TYR A 109 -8.62 -12.23 18.51
N SER A 110 -9.07 -12.76 17.37
CA SER A 110 -8.20 -13.27 16.30
C SER A 110 -7.18 -12.25 15.78
N ASN A 111 -7.50 -10.97 15.89
CA ASN A 111 -6.68 -9.86 15.43
C ASN A 111 -5.82 -9.25 16.54
N ASN A 112 -5.74 -9.89 17.70
CA ASN A 112 -5.03 -9.45 18.90
C ASN A 112 -5.47 -8.05 19.38
N ILE A 113 -6.73 -7.68 19.12
CA ILE A 113 -7.32 -6.44 19.63
C ILE A 113 -7.73 -6.60 21.09
N ILE A 114 -8.17 -7.80 21.46
CA ILE A 114 -8.53 -8.18 22.82
C ILE A 114 -7.89 -9.53 23.17
N THR A 115 -7.67 -9.75 24.45
CA THR A 115 -7.28 -11.03 25.03
C THR A 115 -8.45 -12.00 25.07
N SER A 116 -8.17 -13.29 25.29
CA SER A 116 -9.23 -14.29 25.46
C SER A 116 -10.09 -14.05 26.70
N SER A 117 -9.54 -13.46 27.77
CA SER A 117 -10.30 -13.07 28.97
C SER A 117 -11.27 -11.93 28.68
N GLU A 118 -10.82 -10.87 28.02
CA GLU A 118 -11.68 -9.75 27.62
C GLU A 118 -12.76 -10.21 26.63
N ALA A 119 -12.44 -11.15 25.74
CA ALA A 119 -13.42 -11.76 24.86
C ALA A 119 -14.52 -12.51 25.63
N VAL A 120 -14.16 -13.28 26.67
CA VAL A 120 -15.13 -13.93 27.56
C VAL A 120 -16.05 -12.90 28.22
N GLU A 121 -15.49 -11.83 28.79
CA GLU A 121 -16.27 -10.75 29.40
C GLU A 121 -17.25 -10.10 28.41
N ARG A 122 -16.77 -9.77 27.20
CA ARG A 122 -17.62 -9.19 26.16
C ARG A 122 -18.72 -10.14 25.70
N LEU A 123 -18.47 -11.44 25.62
CA LEU A 123 -19.49 -12.44 25.27
C LEU A 123 -20.53 -12.59 26.39
N ILE A 124 -20.12 -12.55 27.67
CA ILE A 124 -21.05 -12.51 28.81
C ILE A 124 -21.97 -11.28 28.72
N ASP A 125 -21.44 -10.13 28.28
CA ASP A 125 -22.21 -8.90 28.05
C ASP A 125 -23.12 -8.94 26.82
N ILE A 126 -22.91 -9.89 25.91
CA ILE A 126 -23.69 -10.06 24.68
C ILE A 126 -24.81 -11.07 24.87
N PHE A 127 -24.53 -12.21 25.53
CA PHE A 127 -25.50 -13.30 25.64
C PHE A 127 -26.43 -13.18 26.85
N SER A 128 -27.65 -13.67 26.66
CA SER A 128 -28.64 -13.90 27.71
C SER A 128 -28.68 -15.40 28.01
N LEU A 129 -27.84 -15.85 28.96
CA LEU A 129 -27.73 -17.27 29.33
C LEU A 129 -28.04 -17.47 30.81
N ASP A 130 -28.58 -18.64 31.13
CA ASP A 130 -28.79 -19.07 32.51
C ASP A 130 -27.47 -19.51 33.17
N ASP A 131 -26.51 -20.00 32.39
CA ASP A 131 -25.19 -20.43 32.85
C ASP A 131 -24.08 -19.85 31.97
N TYR A 132 -23.35 -18.89 32.51
CA TYR A 132 -22.22 -18.24 31.84
C TYR A 132 -20.91 -19.03 31.95
N SER A 133 -20.85 -20.09 32.75
CA SER A 133 -19.62 -20.90 32.92
C SER A 133 -19.20 -21.61 31.64
N ILE A 134 -20.11 -21.74 30.67
CA ILE A 134 -19.85 -22.31 29.34
C ILE A 134 -18.99 -21.38 28.47
N ILE A 135 -18.94 -20.08 28.77
CA ILE A 135 -18.15 -19.10 28.05
C ILE A 135 -16.73 -19.10 28.63
N THR A 136 -15.83 -19.83 27.98
CA THR A 136 -14.44 -20.01 28.42
C THR A 136 -13.46 -19.47 27.39
N SER A 137 -12.21 -19.20 27.79
CA SER A 137 -11.14 -18.85 26.84
C SER A 137 -10.94 -19.92 25.77
N LYS A 138 -11.09 -21.21 26.13
CA LYS A 138 -10.96 -22.33 25.20
C LYS A 138 -12.02 -22.28 24.11
N LEU A 139 -13.26 -21.96 24.47
CA LEU A 139 -14.33 -21.73 23.51
C LEU A 139 -13.98 -20.57 22.57
N VAL A 140 -13.51 -19.43 23.11
CA VAL A 140 -13.11 -18.28 22.29
C VAL A 140 -12.06 -18.68 21.27
N GLU A 141 -11.01 -19.39 21.72
CA GLU A 141 -9.93 -19.90 20.88
C GLU A 141 -10.47 -20.82 19.76
N ASP A 142 -11.27 -21.82 20.10
CA ASP A 142 -11.81 -22.81 19.15
C ASP A 142 -12.71 -22.16 18.11
N LYS A 143 -13.54 -21.20 18.53
CA LYS A 143 -14.44 -20.47 17.64
C LYS A 143 -13.68 -19.53 16.72
N ALA A 144 -12.73 -18.78 17.27
CA ALA A 144 -11.87 -17.88 16.50
C ALA A 144 -11.08 -18.63 15.43
N GLU A 145 -10.52 -19.81 15.75
CA GLU A 145 -9.82 -20.66 14.78
C GLU A 145 -10.73 -21.10 13.63
N ALA A 146 -11.96 -21.52 13.93
CA ALA A 146 -12.93 -21.91 12.91
C ALA A 146 -13.28 -20.77 11.94
N PHE A 147 -13.45 -19.55 12.45
CA PHE A 147 -13.68 -18.38 11.59
C PHE A 147 -12.46 -18.05 10.75
N LEU A 148 -11.25 -18.16 11.29
CA LEU A 148 -10.00 -17.90 10.55
C LEU A 148 -9.72 -18.92 9.44
N LEU A 149 -10.20 -20.16 9.55
CA LEU A 149 -10.14 -21.13 8.45
C LEU A 149 -10.96 -20.68 7.24
N THR A 150 -12.06 -19.96 7.48
CA THR A 150 -12.98 -19.50 6.44
C THR A 150 -12.62 -18.11 5.94
N PHE A 151 -12.32 -17.20 6.85
CA PHE A 151 -11.97 -15.80 6.59
C PHE A 151 -10.60 -15.46 7.21
N PRO A 152 -9.50 -15.97 6.63
CA PRO A 152 -8.17 -15.71 7.16
C PRO A 152 -7.84 -14.22 7.11
N ASN A 153 -7.19 -13.71 8.16
CA ASN A 153 -6.71 -12.32 8.22
C ASN A 153 -7.80 -11.30 7.85
N SER A 154 -8.94 -11.37 8.53
CA SER A 154 -10.11 -10.53 8.27
C SER A 154 -10.73 -10.00 9.56
N SER A 155 -11.64 -9.04 9.45
CA SER A 155 -12.46 -8.53 10.54
C SER A 155 -13.89 -8.27 10.05
N VAL A 156 -14.84 -8.13 10.97
CA VAL A 156 -16.19 -7.66 10.64
C VAL A 156 -16.15 -6.17 10.29
N ASP A 157 -16.71 -5.80 9.13
CA ASP A 157 -17.02 -4.41 8.80
C ASP A 157 -18.29 -3.99 9.54
N MET A 158 -18.12 -3.57 10.79
CA MET A 158 -19.23 -3.21 11.69
C MET A 158 -20.00 -1.99 11.21
N GLU A 159 -19.38 -1.07 10.47
CA GLU A 159 -20.08 0.08 9.91
C GLU A 159 -21.04 -0.37 8.82
N LYS A 160 -20.54 -1.16 7.85
CA LYS A 160 -21.35 -1.70 6.75
C LYS A 160 -22.41 -2.68 7.25
N THR A 161 -22.08 -3.54 8.22
CA THR A 161 -23.02 -4.49 8.82
C THR A 161 -24.12 -3.79 9.61
N ARG A 162 -23.81 -2.72 10.36
CA ARG A 162 -24.84 -1.92 11.03
C ARG A 162 -25.71 -1.17 10.02
N ALA A 163 -25.14 -0.68 8.91
CA ALA A 163 -25.92 -0.08 7.84
C ALA A 163 -26.91 -1.08 7.21
N GLU A 164 -26.50 -2.34 7.01
CA GLU A 164 -27.41 -3.44 6.62
C GLU A 164 -28.52 -3.64 7.65
N ALA A 165 -28.16 -3.70 8.93
CA ALA A 165 -29.10 -3.91 10.03
C ALA A 165 -30.15 -2.79 10.15
N GLN A 166 -29.80 -1.56 9.75
CA GLN A 166 -30.75 -0.44 9.77
C GLN A 166 -31.71 -0.39 8.57
N LYS A 167 -31.54 -1.26 7.56
CA LYS A 167 -32.48 -1.30 6.42
C LYS A 167 -33.87 -1.72 6.91
N VAL A 168 -34.89 -0.97 6.51
CA VAL A 168 -36.29 -1.35 6.71
C VAL A 168 -36.62 -2.47 5.73
N VAL A 169 -37.05 -3.61 6.25
CA VAL A 169 -37.46 -4.78 5.48
C VAL A 169 -38.96 -4.98 5.63
N ILE A 170 -39.60 -5.36 4.53
CA ILE A 170 -41.03 -5.67 4.47
C ILE A 170 -41.13 -7.18 4.26
N PRO A 171 -41.73 -7.93 5.19
CA PRO A 171 -41.91 -9.37 5.05
C PRO A 171 -42.85 -9.72 3.90
N GLU A 172 -42.48 -10.75 3.13
CA GLU A 172 -43.33 -11.32 2.09
C GLU A 172 -44.20 -12.42 2.68
N LYS A 173 -45.53 -12.26 2.61
CA LYS A 173 -46.46 -13.31 3.05
C LYS A 173 -46.39 -14.49 2.09
N VAL A 174 -46.21 -15.70 2.62
CA VAL A 174 -46.14 -16.92 1.82
C VAL A 174 -47.23 -17.92 2.18
N THR A 175 -47.62 -18.73 1.20
CA THR A 175 -48.46 -19.90 1.43
C THR A 175 -47.55 -21.06 1.81
N ARG A 176 -47.90 -21.81 2.87
CA ARG A 176 -47.12 -22.98 3.30
C ARG A 176 -47.06 -24.03 2.20
N SER A 177 -45.87 -24.56 1.99
CA SER A 177 -45.49 -25.61 1.05
C SER A 177 -44.34 -26.42 1.65
N ASP A 178 -43.90 -27.49 0.97
CA ASP A 178 -42.78 -28.32 1.43
C ASP A 178 -41.45 -27.53 1.52
N GLU A 179 -41.30 -26.41 0.80
CA GLU A 179 -40.08 -25.59 0.78
C GLU A 179 -40.01 -24.55 1.93
N ASN A 180 -41.15 -24.22 2.54
CA ASN A 180 -41.31 -23.19 3.59
C ASN A 180 -42.29 -23.67 4.68
N GLU A 181 -42.24 -24.97 5.00
CA GLU A 181 -43.22 -25.71 5.81
C GLU A 181 -43.56 -25.02 7.15
N TYR A 182 -42.62 -24.23 7.69
CA TYR A 182 -42.72 -23.60 9.00
C TYR A 182 -42.90 -22.07 8.97
N SER A 183 -43.01 -21.43 7.81
CA SER A 183 -42.89 -19.97 7.69
C SER A 183 -44.16 -19.35 7.12
N ASP A 184 -44.67 -18.32 7.80
CA ASP A 184 -45.83 -17.54 7.34
C ASP A 184 -45.38 -16.30 6.55
N TYR A 185 -44.17 -15.79 6.85
CA TYR A 185 -43.53 -14.67 6.16
C TYR A 185 -42.04 -14.91 5.90
N LEU A 186 -41.56 -14.52 4.72
CA LEU A 186 -40.14 -14.51 4.37
C LEU A 186 -39.57 -13.08 4.46
N LEU A 187 -38.38 -12.98 5.03
CA LEU A 187 -37.58 -11.76 5.08
C LEU A 187 -36.44 -11.86 4.04
N PRO A 188 -35.96 -10.72 3.53
CA PRO A 188 -34.74 -10.70 2.72
C PRO A 188 -33.53 -11.27 3.49
N ASP A 189 -32.58 -11.85 2.75
CA ASP A 189 -31.28 -12.27 3.30
C ASP A 189 -30.60 -11.13 4.07
N PHE A 190 -30.04 -11.45 5.24
CA PHE A 190 -29.22 -10.56 6.03
C PHE A 190 -27.73 -10.88 5.86
N TYR A 191 -26.91 -9.83 5.67
CA TYR A 191 -25.49 -9.97 5.38
C TYR A 191 -24.62 -9.35 6.48
N ILE A 192 -23.68 -10.14 6.98
CA ILE A 192 -22.59 -9.72 7.85
C ILE A 192 -21.34 -9.58 6.98
N TYR A 193 -20.84 -8.35 6.88
CA TYR A 193 -19.75 -8.05 5.94
C TYR A 193 -18.41 -8.32 6.59
N ILE A 194 -17.62 -9.17 5.95
CA ILE A 194 -16.27 -9.54 6.35
C ILE A 194 -15.27 -8.87 5.42
N LYS A 195 -14.32 -8.15 6.01
CA LYS A 195 -13.33 -7.35 5.30
C LYS A 195 -11.94 -7.81 5.64
N LYS A 196 -11.12 -7.93 4.59
CA LYS A 196 -9.74 -8.39 4.73
C LYS A 196 -8.87 -7.34 5.38
N ASN A 197 -8.02 -7.79 6.28
CA ASN A 197 -7.11 -6.91 7.01
C ASN A 197 -5.92 -6.52 6.13
N ASN A 198 -5.78 -5.22 5.93
CA ASN A 198 -4.70 -4.60 5.17
C ASN A 198 -3.81 -3.68 6.03
N TYR A 199 -4.10 -3.56 7.33
CA TYR A 199 -3.37 -2.77 8.30
C TYR A 199 -2.79 -3.66 9.41
N LYS A 200 -1.55 -3.35 9.83
CA LYS A 200 -0.88 -3.98 10.98
C LYS A 200 -0.16 -2.95 11.85
N MET A 201 -0.24 -3.12 13.17
CA MET A 201 0.50 -2.37 14.18
C MET A 201 1.24 -3.33 15.11
N THR A 202 2.54 -3.13 15.28
CA THR A 202 3.37 -3.86 16.25
C THR A 202 3.65 -2.98 17.47
N ILE A 203 3.23 -3.43 18.64
CA ILE A 203 3.50 -2.78 19.92
C ILE A 203 4.66 -3.51 20.59
N LYS A 204 5.75 -2.80 20.84
CA LYS A 204 6.95 -3.32 21.52
C LYS A 204 6.96 -2.87 22.96
N TYR A 205 7.30 -3.77 23.87
CA TYR A 205 7.38 -3.49 25.31
C TYR A 205 8.82 -3.63 25.78
N VAL A 206 9.41 -2.56 26.31
CA VAL A 206 10.84 -2.52 26.66
C VAL A 206 11.10 -2.04 28.08
N LEU A 207 12.08 -2.64 28.75
CA LEU A 207 12.59 -2.25 30.05
C LEU A 207 13.61 -1.08 29.92
N PRO A 208 14.01 -0.42 31.03
CA PRO A 208 14.95 0.70 30.99
C PRO A 208 16.33 0.36 30.39
N ASP A 209 16.76 -0.89 30.49
CA ASP A 209 18.01 -1.40 29.91
C ASP A 209 17.91 -1.74 28.42
N GLY A 210 16.73 -1.54 27.81
CA GLY A 210 16.44 -1.84 26.41
C GLY A 210 16.07 -3.30 26.13
N SER A 211 16.05 -4.17 27.13
CA SER A 211 15.57 -5.55 26.99
C SER A 211 14.04 -5.60 26.86
N LYS A 212 13.49 -6.74 26.40
CA LYS A 212 12.04 -6.90 26.24
C LYS A 212 11.35 -7.03 27.61
N ALA A 213 10.36 -6.19 27.86
CA ALA A 213 9.51 -6.27 29.05
C ALA A 213 8.40 -7.31 28.88
N ALA A 214 7.91 -7.50 27.65
CA ALA A 214 6.92 -8.50 27.27
C ALA A 214 7.05 -8.83 25.78
N SER A 215 6.34 -9.87 25.32
CA SER A 215 6.24 -10.23 23.90
C SER A 215 5.56 -9.11 23.11
N ASP A 216 6.04 -8.85 21.89
CA ASP A 216 5.45 -7.85 21.00
C ASP A 216 3.99 -8.22 20.67
N THR A 217 3.07 -7.26 20.74
CA THR A 217 1.68 -7.46 20.30
C THR A 217 1.55 -7.01 18.85
N VAL A 218 1.05 -7.88 17.96
CA VAL A 218 0.77 -7.52 16.56
C VAL A 218 -0.72 -7.46 16.33
N VAL A 219 -1.25 -6.24 16.24
CA VAL A 219 -2.67 -5.97 16.01
C VAL A 219 -2.93 -5.84 14.52
N ALA A 220 -3.99 -6.49 14.03
CA ALA A 220 -4.40 -6.43 12.63
C ALA A 220 -5.81 -5.84 12.47
N GLY A 221 -6.09 -5.25 11.32
CA GLY A 221 -7.42 -4.73 10.98
C GLY A 221 -7.47 -4.23 9.54
N TYR A 222 -8.61 -3.69 9.14
CA TYR A 222 -8.77 -3.01 7.85
C TYR A 222 -8.72 -1.50 8.00
N GLU A 223 -8.32 -0.83 6.93
CA GLU A 223 -8.30 0.63 6.81
C GLU A 223 -9.66 1.25 7.13
N GLY A 224 -9.66 2.19 8.06
CA GLY A 224 -10.86 2.89 8.50
C GLY A 224 -11.70 2.13 9.54
N LYS A 225 -11.25 0.96 10.03
CA LYS A 225 -11.87 0.32 11.20
C LYS A 225 -11.82 1.29 12.38
N ALA A 226 -12.88 1.27 13.20
CA ALA A 226 -12.92 2.02 14.46
C ALA A 226 -11.68 1.75 15.31
N SER A 227 -11.21 2.78 16.02
CA SER A 227 -10.00 2.67 16.83
C SER A 227 -10.15 1.64 17.94
N ALA A 228 -9.06 0.96 18.25
CA ALA A 228 -8.98 -0.01 19.33
C ALA A 228 -7.97 0.42 20.38
N ASP A 229 -8.31 0.24 21.65
CA ASP A 229 -7.42 0.46 22.79
C ASP A 229 -6.82 -0.87 23.22
N ILE A 230 -5.49 -0.92 23.27
CA ILE A 230 -4.72 -2.12 23.62
C ILE A 230 -4.06 -1.89 24.97
N GLU A 231 -4.40 -2.69 25.97
CA GLU A 231 -3.77 -2.62 27.28
C GLU A 231 -2.32 -3.17 27.23
N SER A 232 -1.42 -2.44 27.89
CA SER A 232 -0.03 -2.89 28.02
C SER A 232 0.07 -4.00 29.08
N PRO A 233 0.85 -5.07 28.84
CA PRO A 233 0.99 -6.18 29.78
C PRO A 233 1.45 -5.75 31.18
N ALA A 234 0.96 -6.42 32.21
CA ALA A 234 1.50 -6.27 33.55
C ALA A 234 2.93 -6.86 33.61
N VAL A 235 3.88 -6.10 34.18
CA VAL A 235 5.28 -6.54 34.35
C VAL A 235 5.66 -6.34 35.80
N GLU A 236 6.08 -7.40 36.48
CA GLU A 236 6.36 -7.37 37.92
C GLU A 236 7.44 -6.33 38.27
N GLY A 237 7.11 -5.41 39.17
CA GLY A 237 8.03 -4.36 39.62
C GLY A 237 8.17 -3.17 38.65
N TYR A 238 7.39 -3.12 37.56
CA TYR A 238 7.41 -2.03 36.60
C TYR A 238 6.02 -1.49 36.25
N VAL A 239 5.96 -0.23 35.80
CA VAL A 239 4.75 0.42 35.29
C VAL A 239 5.04 0.91 33.86
N PRO A 240 4.13 0.66 32.89
CA PRO A 240 4.28 1.20 31.53
C PRO A 240 4.07 2.71 31.51
N ASP A 241 4.83 3.42 30.66
CA ASP A 241 4.61 4.83 30.35
C ASP A 241 3.26 5.07 29.67
N LYS A 242 2.77 4.07 28.93
CA LYS A 242 1.46 4.02 28.29
C LYS A 242 0.70 2.80 28.77
N LYS A 243 -0.20 2.97 29.74
CA LYS A 243 -1.09 1.89 30.18
C LYS A 243 -1.94 1.35 29.02
N VAL A 244 -2.38 2.23 28.13
CA VAL A 244 -3.19 1.90 26.96
C VAL A 244 -2.56 2.49 25.70
N VAL A 245 -2.58 1.73 24.61
CA VAL A 245 -2.16 2.14 23.28
C VAL A 245 -3.38 2.16 22.34
N THR A 246 -3.77 3.34 21.88
CA THR A 246 -4.85 3.48 20.89
C THR A 246 -4.34 3.26 19.46
N VAL A 247 -5.00 2.37 18.72
CA VAL A 247 -4.72 2.01 17.32
C VAL A 247 -5.84 2.54 16.44
N SER A 248 -5.55 3.49 15.54
CA SER A 248 -6.58 4.19 14.75
C SER A 248 -6.80 3.65 13.32
N PHE A 249 -6.21 2.51 12.95
CA PHE A 249 -6.36 1.83 11.64
C PHE A 249 -6.35 2.73 10.38
N ASN A 250 -5.62 3.86 10.40
CA ASN A 250 -5.52 4.80 9.28
C ASN A 250 -4.36 4.38 8.35
N ASN A 251 -4.64 4.12 7.08
CA ASN A 251 -3.71 3.45 6.19
C ASN A 251 -2.74 4.38 5.47
N ASP A 252 -1.93 5.11 6.25
CA ASP A 252 -0.84 5.88 5.66
C ASP A 252 0.49 5.07 5.55
N LYS A 253 0.56 3.79 5.97
CA LYS A 253 1.73 2.87 5.79
C LYS A 253 1.39 1.40 6.12
N GLN A 254 2.10 0.49 5.44
CA GLN A 254 2.31 -0.90 5.83
C GLN A 254 3.37 -0.98 6.96
N ASP A 255 3.02 -1.67 8.05
CA ASP A 255 3.80 -1.95 9.29
C ASP A 255 4.09 -0.76 10.22
N ASN A 256 3.05 -0.33 10.97
CA ASN A 256 3.20 0.65 12.03
C ASN A 256 3.84 0.01 13.28
N ILE A 257 4.78 0.70 13.94
CA ILE A 257 5.41 0.22 15.17
C ILE A 257 5.27 1.29 16.24
N THR A 258 4.86 0.91 17.45
CA THR A 258 4.92 1.78 18.63
C THR A 258 5.65 1.06 19.76
N THR A 259 6.31 1.82 20.63
CA THR A 259 7.03 1.28 21.79
C THR A 259 6.39 1.81 23.07
N VAL A 260 6.23 0.92 24.05
CA VAL A 260 5.84 1.18 25.43
C VAL A 260 7.07 0.93 26.31
N HIS A 261 7.44 1.93 27.10
CA HIS A 261 8.60 1.89 27.97
C HIS A 261 8.16 1.63 29.42
N TYR A 262 8.78 0.66 30.07
CA TYR A 262 8.50 0.31 31.46
C TYR A 262 9.48 1.00 32.40
N VAL A 263 8.99 1.49 33.54
CA VAL A 263 9.80 2.12 34.61
C VAL A 263 9.57 1.43 35.94
N LYS A 264 10.60 1.37 36.80
CA LYS A 264 10.52 0.67 38.08
C LYS A 264 9.48 1.31 39.01
N SER A 265 8.61 0.49 39.60
CA SER A 265 7.58 0.94 40.53
C SER A 265 8.20 1.66 41.73
N GLY A 266 7.73 2.89 42.00
CA GLY A 266 8.26 3.75 43.07
C GLY A 266 9.33 4.76 42.65
N SER A 267 9.84 4.71 41.41
CA SER A 267 10.68 5.77 40.83
C SER A 267 9.89 6.82 40.04
N GLN A 268 8.56 6.86 40.22
CA GLN A 268 7.69 7.84 39.60
C GLN A 268 7.91 9.20 40.24
N THR A 269 8.69 10.06 39.57
CA THR A 269 8.47 11.49 39.72
C THR A 269 7.14 11.81 39.03
N THR A 270 6.21 12.40 39.77
CA THR A 270 5.05 13.06 39.18
C THR A 270 5.57 14.19 38.30
N SER A 271 5.87 13.89 37.04
CA SER A 271 6.07 14.96 36.08
C SER A 271 4.68 15.52 35.77
N PRO A 272 4.50 16.84 35.88
CA PRO A 272 3.29 17.47 35.39
C PRO A 272 3.14 17.12 33.91
N SER A 273 1.93 17.19 33.41
CA SER A 273 1.57 17.19 31.99
C SER A 273 2.41 18.20 31.20
N VAL A 274 3.67 17.87 30.96
CA VAL A 274 4.45 18.37 29.83
C VAL A 274 3.87 17.58 28.68
N ASN A 275 3.16 18.27 27.80
CA ASN A 275 2.75 17.69 26.52
C ASN A 275 4.00 17.02 25.93
N ASP A 276 4.01 15.67 25.92
CA ASP A 276 5.14 14.88 25.48
C ASP A 276 5.39 15.22 24.01
N SER A 277 6.30 16.16 23.82
CA SER A 277 6.65 16.69 22.52
C SER A 277 7.74 15.84 21.89
N ALA A 278 8.11 14.70 22.50
CA ALA A 278 9.06 13.79 21.92
C ALA A 278 8.50 13.26 20.60
N SER A 279 9.25 13.41 19.53
CA SER A 279 8.83 12.98 18.21
C SER A 279 9.99 12.31 17.49
N LEU A 280 9.64 11.48 16.51
CA LEU A 280 10.52 11.09 15.43
C LEU A 280 9.64 11.17 14.19
N THR A 281 9.96 12.10 13.31
CA THR A 281 9.27 12.32 12.03
C THR A 281 10.28 12.08 10.93
N ALA A 282 9.83 11.49 9.84
CA ALA A 282 10.64 11.26 8.65
C ALA A 282 9.73 10.94 7.47
N ASP A 283 10.24 11.18 6.28
CA ASP A 283 9.66 10.68 5.05
C ASP A 283 9.60 9.16 5.07
N LYS A 284 8.44 8.68 4.67
CA LYS A 284 8.05 7.26 4.66
C LYS A 284 8.94 6.44 3.74
N GLN A 285 9.40 7.10 2.69
CA GLN A 285 10.20 6.52 1.63
C GLN A 285 11.25 7.56 1.23
N ALA A 286 12.45 7.09 0.97
CA ALA A 286 13.47 7.88 0.30
C ALA A 286 14.01 7.11 -0.87
N THR A 287 14.44 7.84 -1.89
CA THR A 287 15.08 7.26 -3.06
C THR A 287 16.52 7.71 -3.11
N ILE A 288 17.43 6.75 -3.20
CA ILE A 288 18.84 7.01 -3.47
C ILE A 288 19.29 6.27 -4.71
N THR A 289 20.45 6.65 -5.19
CA THR A 289 21.15 6.02 -6.29
C THR A 289 22.25 5.12 -5.73
N VAL A 290 22.49 3.94 -6.33
CA VAL A 290 23.60 3.03 -5.94
C VAL A 290 24.89 3.81 -5.65
N GLY A 291 25.42 3.65 -4.44
CA GLY A 291 26.66 4.30 -3.97
C GLY A 291 26.49 5.68 -3.31
N GLN A 292 25.28 6.21 -3.18
CA GLN A 292 25.02 7.39 -2.35
C GLN A 292 25.04 7.01 -0.86
N LYS A 293 25.54 7.92 -0.03
CA LYS A 293 25.46 7.80 1.43
C LYS A 293 24.01 8.05 1.86
N VAL A 294 23.56 7.27 2.84
CA VAL A 294 22.26 7.42 3.48
C VAL A 294 22.49 8.04 4.86
N SER A 295 21.70 9.05 5.21
CA SER A 295 21.71 9.75 6.50
C SER A 295 20.28 10.10 6.92
N ALA A 296 20.11 10.69 8.11
CA ALA A 296 18.81 11.16 8.58
C ALA A 296 18.15 12.12 7.57
N ASP A 297 18.93 13.00 6.96
CA ASP A 297 18.48 13.95 5.93
C ASP A 297 17.91 13.26 4.68
N THR A 298 18.35 12.02 4.38
CA THR A 298 17.83 11.25 3.24
C THR A 298 16.33 11.03 3.37
N PHE A 299 15.83 10.98 4.60
CA PHE A 299 14.43 10.80 4.95
C PHE A 299 13.84 12.06 5.59
N ASN A 300 14.48 13.23 5.47
CA ASN A 300 14.05 14.46 6.18
C ASN A 300 13.75 14.18 7.67
N ALA A 301 14.58 13.35 8.31
CA ALA A 301 14.26 12.82 9.63
C ALA A 301 14.59 13.84 10.73
N HIS A 302 13.60 14.11 11.58
CA HIS A 302 13.71 15.03 12.72
C HIS A 302 13.17 14.37 13.97
N ALA A 303 13.89 14.53 15.08
CA ALA A 303 13.45 14.05 16.38
C ALA A 303 13.56 15.14 17.45
N THR A 304 12.68 15.06 18.43
CA THR A 304 12.65 15.93 19.61
C THR A 304 12.64 15.10 20.89
N ASP A 305 13.24 15.63 21.94
CA ASP A 305 13.10 15.08 23.30
C ASP A 305 11.74 15.46 23.92
N ARG A 306 11.49 15.02 25.16
CA ARG A 306 10.25 15.32 25.89
C ARG A 306 10.02 16.82 26.13
N ALA A 307 11.08 17.62 26.13
CA ALA A 307 11.03 19.06 26.29
C ALA A 307 10.92 19.81 24.95
N GLY A 308 10.87 19.09 23.81
CA GLY A 308 10.78 19.66 22.47
C GLY A 308 12.13 20.05 21.85
N ASN A 309 13.27 19.76 22.50
CA ASN A 309 14.59 20.07 21.94
C ASN A 309 14.95 19.06 20.85
N THR A 310 15.57 19.52 19.77
CA THR A 310 16.03 18.64 18.69
C THR A 310 17.13 17.69 19.17
N ILE A 311 17.00 16.42 18.83
CA ILE A 311 17.96 15.35 19.16
C ILE A 311 18.38 14.60 17.88
N PRO A 312 19.55 13.95 17.86
CA PRO A 312 20.05 13.28 16.66
C PRO A 312 19.21 12.04 16.30
N VAL A 313 19.22 11.71 15.00
CA VAL A 313 18.62 10.51 14.43
C VAL A 313 19.72 9.67 13.79
N ASN A 314 19.92 8.47 14.31
CA ASN A 314 20.84 7.47 13.77
C ASN A 314 20.14 6.63 12.69
N VAL A 315 20.86 6.33 11.61
CA VAL A 315 20.34 5.55 10.49
C VAL A 315 21.05 4.21 10.40
N ASP A 316 20.29 3.14 10.55
CA ASP A 316 20.75 1.77 10.49
C ASP A 316 20.40 1.16 9.13
N THR A 317 21.42 1.02 8.28
CA THR A 317 21.31 0.45 6.94
C THR A 317 21.77 -1.01 6.88
N SER A 318 21.89 -1.70 8.02
CA SER A 318 22.39 -3.10 8.06
C SER A 318 21.55 -4.07 7.21
N GLN A 319 20.27 -3.75 7.00
CA GLN A 319 19.32 -4.53 6.18
C GLN A 319 19.25 -4.08 4.71
N ALA A 320 20.06 -3.10 4.30
CA ALA A 320 20.02 -2.52 2.96
C ALA A 320 21.31 -2.77 2.17
N ASP A 321 21.21 -3.46 1.03
CA ASP A 321 22.33 -3.56 0.08
C ASP A 321 22.36 -2.33 -0.82
N LEU A 322 23.05 -1.28 -0.37
CA LEU A 322 23.18 -0.01 -1.10
C LEU A 322 23.95 -0.14 -2.43
N THR A 323 24.49 -1.33 -2.75
CA THR A 323 25.19 -1.62 -4.00
C THR A 323 24.29 -2.26 -5.06
N LYS A 324 23.08 -2.69 -4.69
CA LYS A 324 22.13 -3.34 -5.59
C LYS A 324 20.85 -2.51 -5.70
N PRO A 325 20.26 -2.42 -6.91
CA PRO A 325 18.94 -1.84 -7.06
C PRO A 325 17.91 -2.69 -6.32
N GLY A 326 17.05 -2.06 -5.54
CA GLY A 326 16.07 -2.76 -4.73
C GLY A 326 15.37 -1.79 -3.78
N THR A 327 14.31 -2.27 -3.15
CA THR A 327 13.70 -1.57 -2.03
C THR A 327 14.11 -2.31 -0.77
N TYR A 328 14.70 -1.58 0.17
CA TYR A 328 15.23 -2.13 1.41
C TYR A 328 14.58 -1.42 2.59
N ASP A 329 14.48 -2.12 3.71
CA ASP A 329 14.07 -1.52 4.96
C ASP A 329 15.29 -0.87 5.63
N VAL A 330 15.11 0.35 6.12
CA VAL A 330 16.11 1.12 6.87
C VAL A 330 15.49 1.55 8.19
N ILE A 331 16.25 1.45 9.29
CA ILE A 331 15.73 1.78 10.61
C ILE A 331 16.30 3.13 11.04
N LEU A 332 15.42 4.08 11.32
CA LEU A 332 15.76 5.35 11.96
C LEU A 332 15.60 5.20 13.46
N LYS A 333 16.60 5.60 14.25
CA LYS A 333 16.61 5.51 15.71
C LYS A 333 16.95 6.88 16.29
N ALA A 334 16.07 7.45 17.09
CA ALA A 334 16.33 8.66 17.85
C ALA A 334 16.75 8.31 19.28
N ASP A 335 17.53 9.18 19.92
CA ASP A 335 18.04 8.97 21.28
C ASP A 335 16.92 8.97 22.35
N ASN A 336 15.73 9.46 22.01
CA ASN A 336 14.52 9.32 22.84
C ASN A 336 13.92 7.90 22.83
N GLY A 337 14.59 6.92 22.21
CA GLY A 337 14.15 5.54 22.11
C GLY A 337 13.13 5.27 21.00
N LYS A 338 12.61 6.31 20.32
CA LYS A 338 11.72 6.14 19.18
C LYS A 338 12.51 5.61 17.98
N SER A 339 11.93 4.62 17.31
CA SER A 339 12.47 4.11 16.06
C SER A 339 11.36 3.91 15.05
N MET A 340 11.70 3.99 13.77
CA MET A 340 10.78 3.68 12.69
C MET A 340 11.49 3.02 11.53
N THR A 341 10.80 2.09 10.90
CA THR A 341 11.23 1.49 9.64
C THR A 341 10.71 2.34 8.49
N VAL A 342 11.61 2.70 7.58
CA VAL A 342 11.33 3.46 6.36
C VAL A 342 11.83 2.68 5.16
N LYS A 343 11.20 2.87 3.99
CA LYS A 343 11.64 2.17 2.78
C LYS A 343 12.64 3.03 2.02
N LEU A 344 13.82 2.46 1.79
CA LEU A 344 14.83 3.04 0.92
C LEU A 344 14.77 2.35 -0.43
N THR A 345 14.31 3.06 -1.45
CA THR A 345 14.46 2.61 -2.83
C THR A 345 15.85 2.97 -3.31
N VAL A 346 16.71 1.98 -3.43
CA VAL A 346 17.99 2.11 -4.11
C VAL A 346 17.71 1.92 -5.60
N ASN A 347 17.64 3.03 -6.33
CA ASN A 347 17.58 2.98 -7.77
C ASN A 347 18.93 2.54 -8.32
N ALA A 348 18.87 1.71 -9.36
CA ALA A 348 20.02 1.50 -10.24
C ALA A 348 20.56 2.87 -10.64
N ALA A 349 21.89 3.01 -10.63
CA ALA A 349 22.50 4.32 -10.86
C ALA A 349 21.86 5.01 -12.06
N GLU A 350 21.11 6.10 -11.87
CA GLU A 350 20.27 6.58 -12.96
C GLU A 350 21.12 6.91 -14.18
N ALA A 351 20.85 6.19 -15.27
CA ALA A 351 20.97 6.79 -16.58
C ALA A 351 19.75 7.70 -16.69
N ASN A 352 19.90 8.93 -16.19
CA ASN A 352 18.95 10.05 -16.31
C ASN A 352 17.88 9.79 -17.37
N THR A 353 16.64 9.59 -16.97
CA THR A 353 15.45 9.61 -17.83
C THR A 353 15.17 11.05 -18.27
N GLU A 354 16.06 11.59 -19.09
CA GLU A 354 15.68 12.53 -20.14
C GLU A 354 15.87 11.82 -21.49
N THR A 355 14.75 11.47 -22.12
CA THR A 355 14.61 10.93 -23.49
C THR A 355 15.73 9.98 -23.94
N VAL A 356 15.52 8.67 -23.77
CA VAL A 356 16.36 7.65 -24.42
C VAL A 356 16.48 7.99 -25.91
N ALA A 357 17.70 8.16 -26.41
CA ALA A 357 17.92 8.51 -27.80
C ALA A 357 17.41 7.37 -28.69
N ALA A 358 16.48 7.66 -29.60
CA ALA A 358 15.87 6.67 -30.49
C ALA A 358 16.92 5.91 -31.31
N LYS A 359 16.68 4.63 -31.63
CA LYS A 359 17.55 3.89 -32.54
C LYS A 359 17.68 4.64 -33.86
N LYS A 360 18.87 4.58 -34.44
CA LYS A 360 19.35 5.31 -35.61
C LYS A 360 19.50 6.84 -35.43
N SER A 361 19.15 7.40 -34.28
CA SER A 361 19.40 8.82 -33.98
C SER A 361 20.88 9.10 -33.71
N ALA A 362 21.29 10.36 -33.94
CA ALA A 362 22.65 10.80 -33.69
C ALA A 362 22.79 11.48 -32.32
N ILE A 363 23.76 11.02 -31.52
CA ILE A 363 24.17 11.60 -30.24
C ILE A 363 25.61 12.09 -30.30
N TYR A 364 25.99 12.99 -29.40
CA TYR A 364 27.36 13.50 -29.26
C TYR A 364 27.91 13.35 -27.84
N GLY A 365 29.23 13.32 -27.70
CA GLY A 365 29.91 13.30 -26.39
C GLY A 365 29.96 14.67 -25.73
N LEU A 366 29.57 14.77 -24.46
CA LEU A 366 29.60 15.97 -23.62
C LEU A 366 30.79 16.00 -22.65
N LYS A 367 31.20 14.84 -22.16
CA LYS A 367 32.34 14.60 -21.27
C LYS A 367 33.28 13.56 -21.91
N THR A 368 34.46 13.38 -21.31
CA THR A 368 35.34 12.27 -21.68
C THR A 368 34.60 10.94 -21.50
N LEU A 369 34.61 10.08 -22.52
CA LEU A 369 33.96 8.78 -22.49
C LEU A 369 34.75 7.75 -23.32
N TYR A 370 34.48 6.46 -23.09
CA TYR A 370 35.12 5.37 -23.82
C TYR A 370 34.09 4.58 -24.64
N LEU A 371 34.53 4.06 -25.79
CA LEU A 371 33.85 2.99 -26.51
C LEU A 371 34.29 1.64 -25.93
N TYR A 372 33.35 0.75 -25.66
CA TYR A 372 33.62 -0.56 -25.09
C TYR A 372 33.17 -1.69 -26.02
N GLN A 373 33.85 -2.84 -25.93
CA GLN A 373 33.46 -4.06 -26.64
C GLN A 373 32.17 -4.68 -26.09
N LYS A 374 31.92 -4.59 -24.78
CA LYS A 374 30.74 -5.14 -24.09
C LYS A 374 30.07 -4.05 -23.24
N PRO A 375 28.76 -4.16 -22.94
CA PRO A 375 28.02 -3.15 -22.15
C PRO A 375 28.40 -3.11 -20.66
N THR A 376 29.24 -4.05 -20.20
CA THR A 376 29.68 -4.17 -18.80
C THR A 376 30.83 -3.23 -18.42
N PHE A 377 31.48 -2.60 -19.40
CA PHE A 377 32.45 -1.51 -19.23
C PHE A 377 33.71 -1.87 -18.44
N LYS A 378 34.17 -3.13 -18.53
CA LYS A 378 35.46 -3.51 -17.93
C LYS A 378 36.60 -2.73 -18.59
N GLN A 379 37.62 -2.36 -17.83
CA GLN A 379 38.75 -1.57 -18.33
C GLN A 379 39.47 -2.26 -19.50
N SER A 380 39.59 -3.59 -19.45
CA SER A 380 40.13 -4.44 -20.52
C SER A 380 39.33 -4.42 -21.82
N GLN A 381 38.08 -3.93 -21.80
CA GLN A 381 37.18 -3.90 -22.96
C GLN A 381 37.16 -2.54 -23.67
N ARG A 382 37.98 -1.57 -23.24
CA ARG A 382 38.04 -0.23 -23.86
C ARG A 382 38.62 -0.33 -25.27
N ILE A 383 37.90 0.15 -26.27
CA ILE A 383 38.32 0.20 -27.68
C ILE A 383 38.91 1.58 -28.03
N VAL A 384 38.24 2.65 -27.60
CA VAL A 384 38.59 4.04 -27.93
C VAL A 384 38.31 4.94 -26.74
N LYS A 385 39.20 5.90 -26.48
CA LYS A 385 38.95 7.05 -25.59
C LYS A 385 38.58 8.28 -26.41
N TYR A 386 37.47 8.92 -26.07
CA TYR A 386 37.11 10.23 -26.62
C TYR A 386 37.29 11.29 -25.55
N ALA A 387 38.19 12.24 -25.79
CA ALA A 387 38.41 13.37 -24.88
C ALA A 387 37.23 14.34 -24.92
N LYS A 388 37.03 15.08 -23.82
CA LYS A 388 36.13 16.24 -23.78
C LYS A 388 36.55 17.25 -24.84
N ALA A 389 35.61 17.72 -25.67
CA ALA A 389 35.87 18.64 -26.77
C ALA A 389 34.92 19.85 -26.75
N LYS A 390 35.34 20.94 -27.40
CA LYS A 390 34.48 22.11 -27.67
C LYS A 390 33.27 21.67 -28.49
N ARG A 391 32.14 22.38 -28.35
CA ARG A 391 30.85 21.95 -28.91
C ARG A 391 30.89 21.56 -30.40
N SER A 392 31.60 22.32 -31.24
CA SER A 392 31.75 22.03 -32.68
C SER A 392 32.60 20.79 -32.99
N GLN A 393 33.45 20.35 -32.05
CA GLN A 393 34.40 19.25 -32.18
C GLN A 393 33.96 17.98 -31.43
N ARG A 394 32.82 18.01 -30.74
CA ARG A 394 32.33 16.86 -29.96
C ARG A 394 32.18 15.61 -30.85
N PRO A 395 32.63 14.43 -30.38
CA PRO A 395 32.51 13.18 -31.12
C PRO A 395 31.02 12.85 -31.30
N MET A 396 30.66 12.34 -32.47
CA MET A 396 29.30 11.91 -32.81
C MET A 396 29.18 10.40 -32.97
N PHE A 397 28.02 9.90 -32.62
CA PHE A 397 27.68 8.49 -32.65
C PHE A 397 26.26 8.32 -33.19
N VAL A 398 26.03 7.29 -34.00
CA VAL A 398 24.68 6.83 -34.33
C VAL A 398 24.33 5.69 -33.38
N VAL A 399 23.19 5.80 -32.70
CA VAL A 399 22.67 4.73 -31.85
C VAL A 399 22.17 3.59 -32.73
N THR A 400 22.77 2.42 -32.65
CA THR A 400 22.34 1.24 -33.43
C THR A 400 21.49 0.28 -32.60
N GLY A 401 21.61 0.34 -31.28
CA GLY A 401 20.88 -0.52 -30.37
C GLY A 401 21.02 -0.09 -28.91
N TYR A 402 20.47 -0.92 -28.02
CA TYR A 402 20.53 -0.72 -26.58
C TYR A 402 21.03 -1.99 -25.93
N ALA A 403 21.73 -1.83 -24.82
CA ALA A 403 22.12 -2.93 -23.95
C ALA A 403 22.06 -2.48 -22.50
N ARG A 404 22.19 -3.43 -21.58
CA ARG A 404 22.29 -3.15 -20.15
C ARG A 404 23.59 -3.73 -19.59
N SER A 405 24.15 -3.06 -18.60
CA SER A 405 25.24 -3.63 -17.79
C SER A 405 24.71 -4.74 -16.86
N ASN A 406 25.61 -5.46 -16.18
CA ASN A 406 25.23 -6.48 -15.19
C ASN A 406 24.33 -5.94 -14.07
N VAL A 407 24.47 -4.66 -13.70
CA VAL A 407 23.65 -3.98 -12.69
C VAL A 407 22.48 -3.17 -13.30
N GLY A 408 22.01 -3.56 -14.50
CA GLY A 408 20.81 -2.99 -15.13
C GLY A 408 20.97 -1.64 -15.86
N LEU A 409 22.12 -0.97 -15.77
CA LEU A 409 22.34 0.36 -16.35
C LEU A 409 22.25 0.37 -17.88
N LEU A 410 21.49 1.31 -18.44
CA LEU A 410 21.35 1.49 -19.89
C LEU A 410 22.69 1.88 -20.54
N ARG A 411 22.94 1.29 -21.71
CA ARG A 411 24.07 1.54 -22.60
C ARG A 411 23.56 1.70 -24.02
N TYR A 412 24.14 2.65 -24.76
CA TYR A 412 23.92 2.74 -26.20
C TYR A 412 24.91 1.83 -26.91
N GLN A 413 24.40 0.93 -27.75
CA GLN A 413 25.19 0.36 -28.82
C GLN A 413 25.27 1.42 -29.93
N VAL A 414 26.47 1.71 -30.40
CA VAL A 414 26.72 2.83 -31.31
C VAL A 414 27.68 2.49 -32.43
N LYS A 415 27.61 3.29 -33.50
CA LYS A 415 28.63 3.43 -34.54
C LYS A 415 29.22 4.85 -34.50
N ASP A 416 30.54 4.97 -34.46
CA ASP A 416 31.25 6.24 -34.61
C ASP A 416 31.05 6.80 -36.03
N VAL A 417 30.56 8.05 -36.13
CA VAL A 417 30.31 8.75 -37.41
C VAL A 417 31.15 10.02 -37.59
N ASN A 418 32.32 10.07 -36.96
CA ASN A 418 33.29 11.15 -37.11
C ASN A 418 34.16 10.88 -38.35
N HIS A 419 33.63 11.10 -39.56
CA HIS A 419 34.24 10.70 -40.84
C HIS A 419 35.70 11.12 -41.06
N ASN A 420 36.17 12.19 -40.42
CA ASN A 420 37.55 12.68 -40.53
C ASN A 420 38.49 12.14 -39.43
N SER A 421 38.04 11.17 -38.61
CA SER A 421 38.80 10.58 -37.50
C SER A 421 39.24 9.15 -37.84
N LYS A 422 40.37 8.71 -37.29
CA LYS A 422 40.83 7.30 -37.32
C LYS A 422 39.86 6.32 -36.63
N THR A 423 38.89 6.84 -35.88
CA THR A 423 37.88 6.05 -35.16
C THR A 423 36.58 5.88 -35.96
N ALA A 424 36.47 6.52 -37.13
CA ALA A 424 35.29 6.47 -37.98
C ALA A 424 34.86 5.02 -38.25
N GLY A 425 33.56 4.75 -38.09
CA GLY A 425 32.98 3.44 -38.36
C GLY A 425 33.10 2.42 -37.22
N LYS A 426 33.93 2.65 -36.19
CA LYS A 426 34.04 1.73 -35.06
C LYS A 426 32.70 1.58 -34.34
N THR A 427 32.37 0.35 -33.96
CA THR A 427 31.14 0.01 -33.23
C THR A 427 31.45 -0.46 -31.82
N GLY A 428 30.50 -0.28 -30.91
CA GLY A 428 30.64 -0.75 -29.52
C GLY A 428 29.58 -0.13 -28.62
N TYR A 429 29.87 -0.10 -27.33
CA TYR A 429 28.96 0.39 -26.31
C TYR A 429 29.49 1.66 -25.65
N ILE A 430 28.62 2.67 -25.48
CA ILE A 430 28.91 3.89 -24.72
C ILE A 430 27.84 4.14 -23.66
N THR A 431 28.17 4.97 -22.67
CA THR A 431 27.25 5.31 -21.58
C THR A 431 26.01 5.99 -22.14
N ALA A 432 24.83 5.66 -21.59
CA ALA A 432 23.59 6.35 -21.91
C ALA A 432 23.30 7.55 -20.99
N ARG A 433 24.18 7.81 -20.01
CA ARG A 433 24.01 8.94 -19.06
C ARG A 433 24.02 10.28 -19.80
N THR A 434 23.02 11.11 -19.55
CA THR A 434 22.84 12.41 -20.23
C THR A 434 23.94 13.43 -19.92
N ASP A 435 24.66 13.25 -18.81
CA ASP A 435 25.89 14.00 -18.49
C ASP A 435 27.02 13.79 -19.51
N PHE A 436 27.04 12.63 -20.14
CA PHE A 436 28.12 12.18 -21.01
C PHE A 436 27.72 12.25 -22.48
N VAL A 437 26.44 12.09 -22.79
CA VAL A 437 25.94 12.09 -24.16
C VAL A 437 24.64 12.88 -24.27
N GLY A 438 24.37 13.43 -25.44
CA GLY A 438 23.08 14.07 -25.71
C GLY A 438 22.72 14.09 -27.19
N PRO A 439 21.47 14.42 -27.54
CA PRO A 439 21.03 14.43 -28.94
C PRO A 439 21.78 15.52 -29.72
N VAL A 440 22.30 15.14 -30.89
CA VAL A 440 23.00 16.05 -31.82
C VAL A 440 22.06 17.12 -32.35
N TYR A 441 20.78 16.80 -32.51
CA TYR A 441 19.77 17.72 -33.04
C TYR A 441 18.92 18.32 -31.91
N TYR A 442 18.48 19.57 -32.08
CA TYR A 442 17.50 20.18 -31.19
C TYR A 442 16.16 19.43 -31.26
N GLN A 443 15.50 19.22 -30.12
CA GLN A 443 14.19 18.57 -30.03
C GLN A 443 13.06 19.59 -29.83
N LYS A 444 13.36 20.73 -29.21
CA LYS A 444 12.44 21.83 -28.99
C LYS A 444 12.83 23.03 -29.85
N VAL A 445 11.85 23.83 -30.25
CA VAL A 445 12.08 25.08 -30.97
C VAL A 445 12.85 26.06 -30.08
N ALA A 446 13.87 26.69 -30.64
CA ALA A 446 14.49 27.88 -30.07
C ALA A 446 13.90 29.11 -30.79
N LYS A 447 13.75 30.26 -30.12
CA LYS A 447 13.28 31.49 -30.80
C LYS A 447 14.35 32.12 -31.69
N ARG A 448 15.62 31.97 -31.27
CA ARG A 448 16.80 32.52 -31.95
C ARG A 448 17.93 31.51 -31.93
N ILE A 449 18.68 31.44 -33.02
CA ILE A 449 19.87 30.58 -33.13
C ILE A 449 21.04 31.36 -33.72
N LYS A 450 22.25 31.14 -33.19
CA LYS A 450 23.53 31.66 -33.67
C LYS A 450 24.29 30.58 -34.43
N VAL A 451 24.87 30.93 -35.58
CA VAL A 451 25.67 30.00 -36.39
C VAL A 451 27.04 29.76 -35.74
N LEU A 452 27.39 28.51 -35.48
CA LEU A 452 28.66 28.09 -34.88
C LEU A 452 29.70 27.61 -35.90
N SER A 453 29.26 27.04 -37.02
CA SER A 453 30.14 26.44 -38.02
C SER A 453 31.07 27.48 -38.65
N LYS A 454 32.38 27.18 -38.74
CA LYS A 454 33.38 28.05 -39.40
C LYS A 454 33.07 28.27 -40.87
N SER A 455 32.59 27.23 -41.57
CA SER A 455 32.15 27.32 -42.97
C SER A 455 30.75 27.92 -43.15
N GLY A 456 30.11 28.36 -42.06
CA GLY A 456 28.71 28.77 -42.05
C GLY A 456 27.74 27.59 -42.18
N ILE A 457 26.47 27.92 -42.42
CA ILE A 457 25.40 26.94 -42.73
C ILE A 457 24.63 27.41 -43.96
N ASN A 458 24.07 26.46 -44.72
CA ASN A 458 23.19 26.78 -45.83
C ASN A 458 21.72 26.87 -45.37
N VAL A 459 20.96 27.72 -46.06
CA VAL A 459 19.50 27.82 -46.01
C VAL A 459 18.91 27.12 -47.22
N TYR A 460 17.82 26.40 -47.04
CA TYR A 460 17.23 25.54 -48.06
C TYR A 460 15.74 25.81 -48.25
N LYS A 461 15.24 25.54 -49.47
CA LYS A 461 13.80 25.59 -49.77
C LYS A 461 13.04 24.42 -49.14
N ASN A 462 13.65 23.23 -49.14
CA ASN A 462 12.96 21.99 -48.80
C ASN A 462 13.41 21.41 -47.45
N LEU A 463 12.51 20.69 -46.77
CA LEU A 463 12.72 20.09 -45.46
C LEU A 463 13.89 19.07 -45.45
N ASN A 464 14.10 18.35 -46.54
CA ASN A 464 15.21 17.41 -46.72
C ASN A 464 16.58 18.08 -46.94
N LEU A 465 16.67 19.42 -46.83
CA LEU A 465 17.85 20.24 -47.13
C LEU A 465 18.29 20.20 -48.60
N THR A 466 17.33 20.14 -49.52
CA THR A 466 17.57 20.34 -50.95
C THR A 466 17.13 21.74 -51.39
N GLY A 467 17.58 22.20 -52.56
CA GLY A 467 17.30 23.54 -53.06
C GLY A 467 17.97 24.62 -52.22
N LYS A 468 19.31 24.64 -52.20
CA LYS A 468 20.11 25.66 -51.50
C LYS A 468 19.72 27.06 -51.97
N VAL A 469 19.46 27.95 -51.02
CA VAL A 469 19.10 29.36 -51.26
C VAL A 469 20.32 30.26 -51.06
N LYS A 470 20.91 30.22 -49.85
CA LYS A 470 22.08 31.04 -49.50
C LYS A 470 22.89 30.42 -48.38
N ASN A 471 24.13 30.89 -48.21
CA ASN A 471 24.97 30.55 -47.06
C ASN A 471 24.93 31.67 -46.01
N VAL A 472 24.89 31.27 -44.74
CA VAL A 472 24.89 32.15 -43.57
C VAL A 472 26.20 31.93 -42.83
N LYS A 473 27.00 32.99 -42.73
CA LYS A 473 28.32 32.98 -42.09
C LYS A 473 28.24 32.74 -40.58
N GLN A 474 29.35 32.31 -40.00
CA GLN A 474 29.51 32.11 -38.56
C GLN A 474 29.13 33.39 -37.78
N GLY A 475 28.56 33.22 -36.59
CA GLY A 475 28.25 34.33 -35.69
C GLY A 475 26.91 35.03 -35.96
N LYS A 476 26.33 34.88 -37.16
CA LYS A 476 25.02 35.45 -37.48
C LYS A 476 23.92 34.78 -36.66
N THR A 477 22.98 35.60 -36.17
CA THR A 477 21.79 35.16 -35.44
C THR A 477 20.57 35.16 -36.36
N LEU A 478 19.80 34.08 -36.34
CA LEU A 478 18.59 33.90 -37.13
C LEU A 478 17.37 33.70 -36.21
N LYS A 479 16.23 34.28 -36.59
CA LYS A 479 14.93 34.01 -35.96
C LYS A 479 14.35 32.73 -36.55
N VAL A 480 13.84 31.88 -35.68
CA VAL A 480 13.28 30.57 -36.03
C VAL A 480 11.92 30.44 -35.36
N ILE A 481 10.93 29.98 -36.13
CA ILE A 481 9.51 29.97 -35.73
C ILE A 481 9.00 28.57 -35.41
N ALA A 482 9.63 27.55 -35.97
CA ALA A 482 9.24 26.16 -35.73
C ALA A 482 10.45 25.23 -35.87
N ILE A 483 10.26 23.98 -35.44
CA ILE A 483 11.16 22.88 -35.70
C ILE A 483 10.35 21.74 -36.35
N LYS A 484 10.89 21.14 -37.42
CA LYS A 484 10.27 19.99 -38.09
C LYS A 484 11.20 18.79 -38.09
N HIS A 485 10.63 17.61 -37.90
CA HIS A 485 11.33 16.34 -38.05
C HIS A 485 11.48 15.97 -39.52
N HIS A 486 12.62 15.40 -39.87
CA HIS A 486 12.87 14.77 -41.15
C HIS A 486 13.71 13.52 -40.90
N ASN A 487 13.06 12.36 -40.95
CA ASN A 487 13.61 11.10 -40.48
C ASN A 487 14.14 11.26 -39.05
N LEU A 488 15.42 10.95 -38.82
CA LEU A 488 16.05 10.90 -37.49
C LEU A 488 16.74 12.23 -37.11
N THR A 489 16.41 13.29 -37.83
CA THR A 489 17.05 14.60 -37.69
C THR A 489 16.00 15.70 -37.66
N THR A 490 16.34 16.87 -37.15
CA THR A 490 15.42 18.02 -37.12
C THR A 490 15.97 19.21 -37.90
N ARG A 491 15.05 20.08 -38.34
CA ARG A 491 15.31 21.32 -39.07
C ARG A 491 14.58 22.46 -38.39
N PHE A 492 15.23 23.61 -38.30
CA PHE A 492 14.50 24.83 -37.93
C PHE A 492 13.85 25.45 -39.16
N VAL A 493 12.66 26.01 -38.95
CA VAL A 493 11.91 26.79 -39.94
C VAL A 493 12.14 28.26 -39.65
N LEU A 494 12.58 29.00 -40.67
CA LEU A 494 12.74 30.45 -40.64
C LEU A 494 11.38 31.13 -40.90
N GLN A 495 11.28 32.43 -40.60
CA GLN A 495 10.04 33.20 -40.78
C GLN A 495 9.48 33.17 -42.22
N ASN A 496 10.36 33.02 -43.21
CA ASN A 496 9.99 32.93 -44.63
C ASN A 496 9.74 31.48 -45.11
N GLY A 497 9.52 30.53 -44.19
CA GLY A 497 9.24 29.12 -44.51
C GLY A 497 10.46 28.29 -44.93
N GLN A 498 11.65 28.88 -45.01
CA GLN A 498 12.88 28.16 -45.39
C GLN A 498 13.46 27.35 -44.24
N TYR A 499 14.29 26.35 -44.57
CA TYR A 499 14.82 25.38 -43.62
C TYR A 499 16.33 25.54 -43.41
N ILE A 500 16.76 25.36 -42.16
CA ILE A 500 18.17 25.22 -41.78
C ILE A 500 18.37 24.00 -40.89
N THR A 501 19.60 23.51 -40.81
CA THR A 501 19.96 22.41 -39.89
C THR A 501 19.71 22.79 -38.43
N ALA A 502 19.15 21.86 -37.66
CA ALA A 502 19.05 21.99 -36.20
C ALA A 502 20.18 21.22 -35.46
N ASN A 503 21.29 20.93 -36.14
CA ASN A 503 22.45 20.26 -35.55
C ASN A 503 23.18 21.19 -34.57
N LYS A 504 23.24 20.79 -33.30
CA LYS A 504 23.85 21.52 -32.18
C LYS A 504 25.35 21.78 -32.33
N LYS A 505 26.07 21.07 -33.21
CA LYS A 505 27.47 21.36 -33.54
C LYS A 505 27.60 22.52 -34.52
N LEU A 506 26.57 22.79 -35.31
CA LEU A 506 26.55 23.81 -36.36
C LEU A 506 25.82 25.09 -35.93
N VAL A 507 24.87 24.99 -34.99
CA VAL A 507 24.07 26.12 -34.47
C VAL A 507 23.88 26.05 -32.96
N MET A 508 23.65 27.21 -32.32
CA MET A 508 23.41 27.37 -30.89
C MET A 508 22.19 28.25 -30.63
N ALA A 509 21.24 27.77 -29.84
CA ALA A 509 20.16 28.58 -29.31
C ALA A 509 20.71 29.72 -28.45
N VAL A 510 20.18 30.92 -28.65
CA VAL A 510 20.49 32.12 -27.86
C VAL A 510 19.18 32.70 -27.32
N LYS A 511 19.25 33.37 -26.16
CA LYS A 511 18.11 34.08 -25.59
C LYS A 511 17.70 35.25 -26.48
#